data_AF-A0A069EYB1-F1
#
_entry.id   AF-A0A069EYB1-F1
#
_cell.length_a   1.000
_cell.length_b   1.000
_cell.length_c   1.000
_cell.angle_alpha   90.00
_cell.angle_beta   90.00
_cell.angle_gamma   90.00
#
_symmetry.space_group_name_H-M   'P 1'
#
loop_
_entity.id
_entity.type
_entity.pdbx_description
1 polymer ?
#
loop_
_entity_poly.entity_id
_entity_poly.type
_entity_poly.pdbx_seq_one_letter_code
_entity_poly.pdbx_strand_id
1 'polypeptide(L)'
;MINRVVLVGRLTRDPEMRYTQSGIAVTRFTLACDRPFTGQEGKKEADFIDCTVWRKQAENVAQYLKKGSMAGVDGRLQISSYEAQDGTKRQRAEVVADSVRFLEPKAGGQSQSQGAPKTAKDSDAFSSGGTLDFDESSLPF
;
A
#
# COMPACT_ATOMS: atom_id res chain seq x y z
N MET A 1 -10.67 22.20 -18.81
CA MET A 1 -11.56 21.01 -18.82
C MET A 1 -11.12 20.06 -17.72
N ILE A 2 -12.05 19.31 -17.11
CA ILE A 2 -11.77 18.45 -15.95
C ILE A 2 -11.48 17.02 -16.41
N ASN A 3 -10.37 16.45 -15.97
CA ASN A 3 -10.03 15.03 -16.09
C ASN A 3 -9.29 14.62 -14.82
N ARG A 4 -9.96 13.84 -13.97
CA ARG A 4 -9.43 13.35 -12.70
C ARG A 4 -9.89 11.91 -12.48
N VAL A 5 -8.96 11.07 -12.05
CA VAL A 5 -9.18 9.66 -11.72
C VAL A 5 -8.59 9.41 -10.34
N VAL A 6 -9.42 8.90 -9.42
CA VAL A 6 -9.01 8.51 -8.07
C VAL A 6 -9.34 7.05 -7.87
N LEU A 7 -8.34 6.23 -7.55
CA LEU A 7 -8.47 4.79 -7.42
C LEU A 7 -7.86 4.31 -6.12
N VAL A 8 -8.43 3.26 -5.56
CA VAL A 8 -7.85 2.50 -4.46
C VAL A 8 -7.93 1.03 -4.82
N GLY A 9 -6.79 0.34 -4.75
CA GLY A 9 -6.73 -1.06 -5.13
C GLY A 9 -5.43 -1.73 -4.69
N ARG A 10 -5.21 -2.94 -5.16
CA ARG A 10 -4.00 -3.73 -4.90
C ARG A 10 -3.20 -3.96 -6.16
N LEU A 11 -1.88 -3.92 -6.05
CA LEU A 11 -0.99 -4.23 -7.17
C LEU A 11 -1.11 -5.70 -7.55
N THR A 12 -1.31 -6.02 -8.83
CA THR A 12 -1.41 -7.42 -9.29
C THR A 12 -0.06 -8.11 -9.44
N ARG A 13 1.01 -7.32 -9.59
CA ARG A 13 2.41 -7.72 -9.76
C ARG A 13 3.34 -6.65 -9.20
N ASP A 14 4.62 -6.96 -9.11
CA ASP A 14 5.64 -5.98 -8.71
C ASP A 14 5.69 -4.82 -9.73
N PRO A 15 5.89 -3.58 -9.28
CA PRO A 15 5.97 -2.42 -10.16
C PRO A 15 7.22 -2.48 -11.05
N GLU A 16 7.06 -2.20 -12.34
CA GLU A 16 8.15 -2.18 -13.31
C GLU A 16 8.72 -0.77 -13.45
N MET A 17 9.91 -0.52 -12.88
CA MET A 17 10.63 0.74 -13.03
C MET A 17 11.54 0.72 -14.27
N ARG A 18 11.52 1.80 -15.04
CA ARG A 18 12.41 2.05 -16.18
C ARG A 18 12.85 3.50 -16.18
N TYR A 19 13.89 3.82 -16.96
CA TYR A 19 14.29 5.19 -17.25
C TYR A 19 14.06 5.49 -18.73
N THR A 20 13.60 6.69 -19.03
CA THR A 20 13.55 7.16 -20.42
C THR A 20 14.95 7.47 -20.95
N GLN A 21 15.07 7.65 -22.26
CA GLN A 21 16.33 8.09 -22.89
C GLN A 21 16.85 9.42 -22.31
N SER A 22 15.96 10.27 -21.80
CA SER A 22 16.30 11.52 -21.13
C SER A 22 16.61 11.37 -19.64
N GLY A 23 16.73 10.13 -19.13
CA GLY A 23 17.05 9.84 -17.73
C GLY A 23 15.88 10.03 -16.75
N ILE A 24 14.63 10.14 -17.23
CA ILE A 24 13.48 10.34 -16.35
C ILE A 24 12.97 8.97 -15.88
N ALA A 25 12.88 8.78 -14.56
CA ALA A 25 12.27 7.61 -13.96
C ALA A 25 10.78 7.49 -14.31
N VAL A 26 10.35 6.29 -14.71
CA VAL A 26 8.97 5.93 -14.96
C VAL A 26 8.69 4.55 -14.38
N THR A 27 7.59 4.43 -13.64
CA THR A 27 7.19 3.15 -13.06
C THR A 27 5.78 2.82 -13.52
N ARG A 28 5.60 1.59 -14.00
CA ARG A 28 4.31 1.07 -14.46
C ARG A 28 3.85 -0.05 -13.56
N PHE A 29 2.57 -0.04 -13.23
CA PHE A 29 1.95 -1.08 -12.43
C PHE A 29 0.47 -1.20 -12.79
N THR A 30 -0.14 -2.32 -12.43
CA THR A 30 -1.56 -2.59 -12.67
C THR A 30 -2.25 -2.71 -11.32
N LEU A 31 -3.29 -1.89 -11.10
CA LEU A 31 -4.14 -1.94 -9.91
C LEU A 31 -5.38 -2.79 -10.18
N ALA A 32 -5.62 -3.78 -9.32
CA ALA A 32 -6.92 -4.42 -9.20
C ALA A 32 -7.80 -3.57 -8.28
N CYS A 33 -8.90 -3.05 -8.83
CA CYS A 33 -9.91 -2.28 -8.12
C CYS A 33 -11.20 -3.11 -8.06
N ASP A 34 -11.60 -3.53 -6.86
CA ASP A 34 -12.82 -4.30 -6.67
C ASP A 34 -14.06 -3.46 -7.03
N ARG A 35 -15.00 -4.06 -7.75
CA ARG A 35 -16.30 -3.45 -8.05
C ARG A 35 -17.16 -3.44 -6.78
N PRO A 36 -17.97 -2.40 -6.54
CA PRO A 36 -18.79 -2.28 -5.33
C PRO A 36 -19.95 -3.29 -5.28
N PHE A 37 -20.33 -3.86 -6.42
CA PHE A 37 -21.41 -4.86 -6.52
C PHE A 37 -20.83 -6.24 -6.87
N THR A 38 -21.53 -7.26 -6.39
CA THR A 38 -21.21 -8.65 -6.68
C THR A 38 -21.87 -9.06 -8.00
N GLY A 39 -21.14 -9.77 -8.87
CA GLY A 39 -21.69 -10.27 -10.13
C GLY A 39 -22.78 -11.31 -9.93
N GLN A 40 -23.42 -11.73 -11.03
CA GLN A 40 -24.57 -12.65 -11.06
C GLN A 40 -24.30 -14.00 -10.37
N GLU A 41 -23.03 -14.42 -10.30
CA GLU A 41 -22.57 -15.66 -9.64
C GLU A 41 -22.17 -15.49 -8.16
N GLY A 42 -22.34 -14.32 -7.56
CA GLY A 42 -21.93 -14.09 -6.17
C GLY A 42 -20.41 -13.90 -5.98
N LYS A 43 -19.64 -13.73 -7.06
CA LYS A 43 -18.19 -13.44 -7.02
C LYS A 43 -17.92 -11.93 -7.10
N LYS A 44 -16.95 -11.46 -6.32
CA LYS A 44 -16.41 -10.11 -6.44
C LYS A 44 -15.59 -10.02 -7.73
N GLU A 45 -15.95 -9.07 -8.58
CA GLU A 45 -15.20 -8.74 -9.79
C GLU A 45 -14.25 -7.58 -9.52
N ALA A 46 -13.14 -7.52 -10.25
CA ALA A 46 -12.18 -6.44 -10.17
C ALA A 46 -11.84 -5.92 -11.57
N ASP A 47 -11.68 -4.60 -11.66
CA ASP A 47 -11.14 -3.93 -12.83
C ASP A 47 -9.62 -3.83 -12.71
N PHE A 48 -8.93 -4.13 -13.80
CA PHE A 48 -7.48 -4.08 -13.87
C PHE A 48 -7.05 -2.82 -14.61
N ILE A 49 -6.55 -1.84 -13.86
CA ILE A 49 -6.25 -0.51 -14.38
C ILE A 49 -4.74 -0.30 -14.43
N ASP A 50 -4.23 -0.06 -15.63
CA ASP A 50 -2.84 0.29 -15.84
C ASP A 50 -2.57 1.72 -15.38
N CYS A 51 -1.55 1.86 -14.53
CA CYS A 51 -1.10 3.13 -13.97
C CYS A 51 0.36 3.39 -14.36
N THR A 52 0.65 4.63 -14.75
CA THR A 52 1.99 5.12 -15.06
C THR A 52 2.31 6.31 -14.16
N VAL A 53 3.43 6.25 -13.45
CA VAL A 53 3.92 7.32 -12.57
C VAL A 53 5.33 7.74 -12.98
N TRP A 54 5.69 9.00 -12.72
CA TRP A 54 6.93 9.61 -13.21
C TRP A 54 7.79 10.20 -12.09
N ARG A 55 9.08 10.41 -12.38
CA ARG A 55 10.07 11.12 -11.54
C ARG A 55 10.16 10.49 -10.14
N LYS A 56 10.26 11.32 -9.10
CA LYS A 56 10.38 10.90 -7.70
C LYS A 56 9.26 9.96 -7.24
N GLN A 57 8.03 10.15 -7.72
CA GLN A 57 6.93 9.25 -7.38
C GLN A 57 7.14 7.86 -7.98
N ALA A 58 7.75 7.75 -9.16
CA ALA A 58 8.10 6.47 -9.77
C ALA A 58 9.13 5.70 -8.94
N GLU A 59 10.17 6.38 -8.47
CA GLU A 59 11.19 5.82 -7.58
C GLU A 59 10.56 5.33 -6.28
N ASN A 60 9.71 6.15 -5.65
CA ASN A 60 9.02 5.77 -4.41
C ASN A 60 8.14 4.52 -4.61
N VAL A 61 7.35 4.47 -5.68
CA VAL A 61 6.50 3.31 -5.98
C VAL A 61 7.34 2.05 -6.15
N ALA A 62 8.43 2.12 -6.91
CA ALA A 62 9.33 0.99 -7.12
C ALA A 62 10.03 0.53 -5.83
N GLN A 63 10.34 1.45 -4.93
CA GLN A 63 11.03 1.15 -3.68
C GLN A 63 10.11 0.55 -2.61
N TYR A 64 8.86 1.02 -2.53
CA TYR A 64 7.98 0.72 -1.39
C TYR A 64 6.80 -0.21 -1.72
N LEU A 65 6.37 -0.29 -2.98
CA LEU A 65 5.26 -1.14 -3.37
C LEU A 65 5.75 -2.44 -4.00
N LYS A 66 5.02 -3.52 -3.73
CA LYS A 66 5.23 -4.86 -4.29
C LYS A 66 3.89 -5.46 -4.71
N LYS A 67 3.91 -6.63 -5.33
CA LYS A 67 2.72 -7.43 -5.61
C LYS A 67 1.88 -7.56 -4.35
N GLY A 68 0.58 -7.30 -4.50
CA GLY A 68 -0.40 -7.34 -3.43
C GLY A 68 -0.50 -6.06 -2.61
N SER A 69 0.46 -5.14 -2.67
CA SER A 69 0.42 -3.91 -1.86
C SER A 69 -0.81 -3.06 -2.17
N MET A 70 -1.44 -2.52 -1.13
CA MET A 70 -2.56 -1.59 -1.27
C MET A 70 -2.08 -0.16 -1.51
N ALA A 71 -2.59 0.48 -2.57
CA ALA A 71 -2.23 1.84 -2.93
C ALA A 71 -3.46 2.65 -3.37
N GLY A 72 -3.45 3.94 -3.03
CA GLY A 72 -4.34 4.95 -3.57
C GLY A 72 -3.64 5.75 -4.66
N VAL A 73 -4.30 6.01 -5.77
CA VAL A 73 -3.76 6.76 -6.91
C VAL A 73 -4.69 7.93 -7.21
N ASP A 74 -4.12 9.13 -7.37
CA ASP A 74 -4.78 10.31 -7.94
C ASP A 74 -4.03 10.74 -9.19
N GLY A 75 -4.75 11.00 -10.26
CA GLY A 75 -4.18 11.39 -11.53
C GLY A 75 -5.24 11.65 -12.58
N ARG A 76 -4.92 11.33 -13.83
CA ARG A 76 -5.80 11.56 -14.99
C ARG A 76 -5.79 10.38 -15.94
N LEU A 77 -6.90 10.18 -16.65
CA LEU A 77 -6.98 9.22 -17.74
C LEU A 77 -6.24 9.76 -18.96
N GLN A 78 -5.38 8.94 -19.55
CA GLN A 78 -4.69 9.23 -20.80
C GLN A 78 -4.87 8.05 -21.75
N ILE A 79 -5.30 8.33 -22.98
CA ILE A 79 -5.34 7.35 -24.05
C ILE A 79 -4.13 7.63 -24.95
N SER A 80 -3.17 6.72 -24.95
CA SER A 80 -2.00 6.79 -25.84
C SER A 80 -2.15 5.81 -27.00
N SER A 81 -1.67 6.20 -28.18
CA SER A 81 -1.62 5.34 -29.36
C SER A 81 -0.19 4.87 -29.58
N TYR A 82 0.00 3.59 -29.85
CA TYR A 82 1.31 3.01 -30.19
C TYR A 82 1.18 2.06 -31.38
N GLU A 83 2.26 1.92 -32.13
CA GLU A 83 2.33 0.96 -33.23
C GLU A 83 2.85 -0.37 -32.68
N ALA A 84 2.08 -1.43 -32.85
CA ALA A 84 2.51 -2.77 -32.51
C ALA A 84 3.51 -3.28 -33.57
N GLN A 85 4.23 -4.36 -33.25
CA GLN A 85 5.25 -4.93 -34.14
C GLN A 85 4.69 -5.41 -35.50
N ASP A 86 3.38 -5.62 -35.56
CA ASP A 86 2.62 -5.98 -36.76
C ASP A 86 2.23 -4.77 -37.64
N GLY A 87 2.63 -3.54 -37.26
CA GLY A 87 2.27 -2.30 -37.95
C GLY A 87 0.87 -1.77 -37.60
N THR A 88 0.13 -2.45 -36.70
CA THR A 88 -1.20 -1.99 -36.29
C THR A 88 -1.11 -0.89 -35.25
N LYS A 89 -1.89 0.19 -35.44
CA LYS A 89 -2.07 1.22 -34.41
C LYS A 89 -3.01 0.71 -33.33
N ARG A 90 -2.51 0.60 -32.10
CA ARG A 90 -3.29 0.21 -30.91
C ARG A 90 -3.41 1.38 -29.96
N GLN A 91 -4.54 1.44 -29.27
CA GLN A 91 -4.78 2.40 -28.20
C GLN A 91 -4.59 1.72 -26.85
N ARG A 92 -4.03 2.45 -25.90
CA ARG A 92 -3.90 2.05 -24.50
C ARG A 92 -4.49 3.13 -23.61
N ALA A 93 -5.49 2.76 -22.83
CA ALA A 93 -5.98 3.60 -21.75
C ALA A 93 -5.11 3.35 -20.51
N GLU A 94 -4.56 4.42 -19.95
CA GLU A 94 -3.75 4.36 -18.73
C GLU A 94 -4.07 5.54 -17.82
N VAL A 95 -3.90 5.34 -16.52
CA VAL A 95 -3.96 6.44 -15.54
C VAL A 95 -2.56 6.98 -15.34
N VAL A 96 -2.34 8.24 -15.72
CA VAL A 96 -1.10 8.94 -15.38
C VAL A 96 -1.26 9.50 -13.99
N ALA A 97 -0.57 8.88 -13.02
CA ALA A 97 -0.66 9.21 -11.61
C ALA A 97 0.16 10.48 -11.31
N ASP A 98 -0.51 11.47 -10.72
CA ASP A 98 0.12 12.68 -10.19
C ASP A 98 0.58 12.45 -8.74
N SER A 99 -0.14 11.63 -7.97
CA SER A 99 0.28 11.20 -6.64
C SER A 99 -0.12 9.75 -6.33
N VAL A 100 0.70 9.08 -5.53
CA VAL A 100 0.44 7.72 -5.04
C VAL A 100 0.53 7.72 -3.51
N ARG A 101 -0.47 7.15 -2.85
CA ARG A 101 -0.53 6.95 -1.40
C ARG A 101 -0.36 5.47 -1.09
N PHE A 102 0.56 5.16 -0.21
CA PHE A 102 0.74 3.79 0.29
C PHE A 102 -0.22 3.61 1.46
N LEU A 103 -1.12 2.63 1.35
CA LEU A 103 -2.21 2.45 2.32
C LEU A 103 -1.95 1.31 3.31
N GLU A 104 -0.87 0.55 3.10
CA GLU A 104 -0.45 -0.47 4.03
C GLU A 104 0.74 0.01 4.88
N PRO A 105 0.72 -0.24 6.19
CA PRO A 105 1.91 -0.05 7.01
C PRO A 105 3.02 -0.95 6.46
N LYS A 106 4.22 -0.40 6.33
CA LYS A 106 5.43 -1.16 6.00
C LYS A 106 5.44 -2.35 6.96
N ALA A 107 5.26 -3.56 6.43
CA ALA A 107 5.16 -4.77 7.24
C ALA A 107 6.28 -4.72 8.27
N GLY A 108 5.88 -4.54 9.53
CA GLY A 108 6.79 -4.34 10.64
C GLY A 108 7.80 -5.48 10.59
N GLY A 109 9.07 -5.13 10.72
CA GLY A 109 10.13 -6.09 10.87
C GLY A 109 9.66 -7.18 11.81
N GLN A 110 9.88 -8.42 11.37
CA GLN A 110 10.05 -9.58 12.22
C GLN A 110 10.34 -9.10 13.64
N SER A 111 9.36 -9.22 14.54
CA SER A 111 9.60 -9.08 15.96
C SER A 111 10.61 -10.16 16.28
N GLN A 112 11.89 -9.83 16.13
CA GLN A 112 12.99 -10.59 16.61
C GLN A 112 12.78 -10.54 18.12
N SER A 113 12.16 -11.59 18.64
CA SER A 113 12.18 -11.95 20.03
C SER A 113 13.66 -12.17 20.42
N GLN A 114 14.42 -11.08 20.51
CA GLN A 114 15.67 -11.06 21.24
C GLN A 114 15.28 -11.29 22.70
N GLY A 115 15.56 -12.51 23.15
CA GLY A 115 15.38 -12.93 24.52
C GLY A 115 15.98 -11.87 25.44
N ALA A 116 15.14 -11.38 26.35
CA ALA A 116 15.58 -10.50 27.42
C ALA A 116 16.74 -11.18 28.18
N PRO A 117 17.85 -10.49 28.45
CA PRO A 117 18.86 -11.01 29.35
C PRO A 117 18.24 -11.15 30.74
N LYS A 118 18.27 -12.38 31.27
CA LYS A 118 17.89 -12.69 32.65
C LYS A 118 18.79 -11.88 33.59
N THR A 119 18.30 -10.72 33.99
CA THR A 119 18.87 -9.97 35.11
C THR A 119 18.46 -10.72 36.37
N ALA A 120 19.44 -11.33 37.02
CA ALA A 120 19.27 -11.87 38.37
C ALA A 120 18.79 -10.72 39.27
N LYS A 121 17.58 -10.86 39.81
CA LYS A 121 17.06 -9.93 40.81
C LYS A 121 16.90 -10.69 42.12
N ASP A 122 17.76 -10.27 43.04
CA ASP A 122 17.71 -10.43 44.48
C ASP A 122 16.29 -10.46 45.05
N SER A 123 16.13 -11.40 45.99
CA SER A 123 15.33 -11.36 47.21
C SER A 123 13.92 -10.75 47.18
N ASP A 124 12.96 -11.65 47.27
CA ASP A 124 11.71 -11.60 48.04
C ASP A 124 11.41 -10.33 48.85
N ALA A 125 10.34 -9.62 48.47
CA ALA A 125 9.71 -8.60 49.31
C ALA A 125 8.18 -8.52 49.17
N PHE A 126 7.52 -9.57 48.64
CA PHE A 126 6.06 -9.59 48.47
C PHE A 126 5.36 -10.84 49.04
N SER A 127 6.04 -11.59 49.89
CA SER A 127 5.47 -12.76 50.59
C SER A 127 4.93 -12.41 51.99
N SER A 128 4.15 -11.34 52.12
CA SER A 128 3.33 -11.13 53.32
C SER A 128 1.95 -10.63 52.92
N GLY A 129 0.96 -11.52 53.05
CA GLY A 129 -0.45 -11.25 52.81
C GLY A 129 -1.02 -10.21 53.77
N GLY A 130 -0.98 -8.95 53.34
CA GLY A 130 -1.84 -7.89 53.88
C GLY A 130 -3.02 -7.70 52.93
N THR A 131 -4.23 -7.93 53.42
CA THR A 131 -5.46 -7.47 52.77
C THR A 131 -5.38 -5.96 52.62
N LEU A 132 -5.40 -5.47 51.39
CA LEU A 132 -5.53 -4.05 51.10
C LEU A 132 -7.00 -3.69 51.32
N ASP A 133 -7.32 -3.12 52.48
CA ASP A 133 -8.63 -2.53 52.74
C ASP A 133 -8.72 -1.21 51.95
N PHE A 134 -9.44 -1.27 50.82
CA PHE A 134 -9.77 -0.09 50.05
C PHE A 134 -10.90 0.67 50.76
N ASP A 135 -10.56 1.76 51.44
CA ASP A 135 -11.57 2.70 51.96
C ASP A 135 -12.15 3.52 50.79
N GLU A 136 -13.47 3.42 50.62
CA GLU A 136 -14.26 4.04 49.55
C GLU A 136 -14.18 5.58 49.56
N SER A 137 -13.68 6.16 50.66
CA SER A 137 -13.39 7.60 50.80
C SER A 137 -12.18 8.10 49.99
N SER A 138 -11.35 7.18 49.46
CA SER A 138 -10.11 7.49 48.74
C SER A 138 -10.27 7.62 47.21
N LEU A 139 -11.48 7.41 46.69
CA LEU A 139 -11.78 7.61 45.27
C LEU A 139 -12.18 9.08 45.03
N PRO A 140 -11.51 9.78 44.10
CA PRO A 140 -11.94 11.13 43.72
C PRO A 140 -13.29 11.07 42.98
N PHE A 141 -14.25 11.86 43.43
CA PHE A 141 -15.54 12.10 42.76
C PHE A 141 -15.37 12.64 41.34
#